data_AF-A0A1F2TNH8-F1
#
_entry.id   AF-A0A1F2TNH8-F1
#
_cell.length_a   1.000
_cell.length_b   1.000
_cell.length_c   1.000
_cell.angle_alpha   90.00
_cell.angle_beta   90.00
_cell.angle_gamma   90.00
#
_symmetry.space_group_name_H-M   'P 1'
#
loop_
_entity.id
_entity.type
_entity.pdbx_description
1 polymer ?
#
loop_
_entity_poly.entity_id
_entity_poly.type
_entity_poly.pdbx_seq_one_letter_code
_entity_poly.pdbx_strand_id
1 'polypeptide(L)' 'MVRWSIIAAGFALAFAAGLAALGQGRAVSAAAEAIARNPSAAGDIRGALILGLVLIESLVIYVLLISLILFFLQPFVPKP' A
#
# COMPACT_ATOMS: atom_id res chain seq x y z
N MET A 1 -12.51 22.94 9.93
CA MET A 1 -12.51 21.91 8.87
C MET A 1 -11.15 21.23 8.73
N VAL A 2 -10.06 21.99 8.55
CA VAL A 2 -8.67 21.50 8.34
C VAL A 2 -8.19 20.44 9.35
N ARG A 3 -8.52 20.55 10.64
CA ARG A 3 -8.10 19.58 11.67
C ARG A 3 -8.65 18.17 11.46
N TRP A 4 -9.88 18.05 10.92
CA TRP A 4 -10.49 16.74 10.65
C TRP A 4 -9.87 16.08 9.42
N SER A 5 -9.47 16.87 8.42
CA SER A 5 -8.80 16.40 7.21
C SER A 5 -7.48 15.70 7.52
N ILE A 6 -6.69 16.24 8.46
CA ILE A 6 -5.39 15.68 8.86
C ILE A 6 -5.58 14.32 9.57
N ILE A 7 -6.54 14.25 10.49
CA ILE A 7 -6.84 13.01 11.22
C ILE A 7 -7.34 11.93 10.24
N ALA A 8 -8.26 12.29 9.34
CA ALA A 8 -8.78 11.38 8.33
C ALA A 8 -7.68 10.89 7.38
N ALA A 9 -6.80 11.79 6.91
CA ALA A 9 -5.68 11.45 6.04
C ALA A 9 -4.67 10.50 6.71
N GLY A 10 -4.31 10.77 7.97
CA GLY A 10 -3.41 9.91 8.74
C GLY A 10 -4.01 8.53 9.01
N PHE A 11 -5.30 8.48 9.39
CA PHE A 11 -5.99 7.23 9.63
C PHE A 11 -6.15 6.39 8.37
N ALA A 12 -6.58 6.99 7.25
CA ALA A 12 -6.72 6.29 5.98
C ALA A 12 -5.40 5.68 5.53
N LEU A 13 -4.30 6.41 5.64
CA LEU A 13 -2.96 5.91 5.29
C LEU A 13 -2.52 4.77 6.21
N ALA A 14 -2.70 4.90 7.52
CA ALA A 14 -2.35 3.84 8.48
C ALA A 14 -3.16 2.56 8.23
N PHE A 15 -4.45 2.70 7.92
CA PHE A 15 -5.33 1.58 7.59
C PHE A 15 -4.91 0.88 6.29
N ALA A 16 -4.66 1.65 5.22
CA ALA A 16 -4.20 1.12 3.94
C ALA A 16 -2.86 0.39 4.07
N ALA A 17 -1.89 1.01 4.75
CA ALA A 17 -0.58 0.42 4.99
C ALA A 17 -0.68 -0.86 5.84
N GLY A 18 -1.54 -0.87 6.87
CA GLY A 18 -1.76 -2.05 7.71
C GLY A 18 -2.33 -3.24 6.94
N LEU A 19 -3.35 -3.02 6.10
CA LEU A 19 -3.91 -4.07 5.26
C LEU A 19 -2.94 -4.56 4.18
N ALA A 20 -2.20 -3.64 3.56
CA ALA A 20 -1.17 -4.00 2.58
C ALA A 20 -0.07 -4.85 3.23
N ALA A 21 0.43 -4.48 4.41
CA ALA A 21 1.43 -5.26 5.13
C ALA A 21 0.96 -6.70 5.41
N LEU A 22 -0.32 -6.87 5.80
CA LEU A 22 -0.91 -8.20 5.99
C LEU A 22 -0.95 -9.00 4.68
N GLY A 23 -1.38 -8.39 3.58
CA GLY A 23 -1.45 -9.04 2.26
C GLY A 23 -0.06 -9.42 1.73
N GLN A 24 0.87 -8.47 1.77
CA GLN A 24 2.25 -8.65 1.30
C GLN A 24 3.00 -9.68 2.14
N GLY A 25 2.86 -9.66 3.46
CA GLY A 25 3.47 -10.66 4.35
C GLY A 25 3.03 -12.08 4.00
N ARG A 26 1.73 -12.29 3.73
CA ARG A 26 1.20 -13.58 3.30
C ARG A 26 1.72 -14.00 1.92
N ALA A 27 1.77 -13.08 0.97
CA ALA A 27 2.30 -13.34 -0.37
C ALA A 27 3.78 -13.74 -0.32
N VAL A 28 4.59 -13.02 0.46
CA VAL A 28 6.03 -13.32 0.64
C VAL A 28 6.22 -14.68 1.30
N SER A 29 5.47 -15.00 2.36
CA SER A 29 5.53 -16.31 3.02
C SER A 29 5.20 -17.45 2.05
N ALA A 30 4.10 -17.31 1.29
CA ALA A 30 3.69 -18.32 0.32
C ALA A 30 4.72 -18.50 -0.81
N ALA A 31 5.32 -17.41 -1.28
CA ALA A 31 6.38 -17.46 -2.28
C ALA A 31 7.64 -18.14 -1.74
N ALA A 32 8.04 -17.89 -0.49
CA ALA A 32 9.18 -18.55 0.13
C ALA A 32 8.96 -20.08 0.25
N GLU A 33 7.77 -20.51 0.69
CA GLU A 33 7.40 -21.93 0.75
C GLU A 33 7.34 -22.58 -0.63
N ALA A 34 6.84 -21.85 -1.64
CA ALA A 34 6.80 -22.36 -3.02
C ALA A 34 8.21 -22.55 -3.60
N ILE A 35 9.12 -21.59 -3.37
CA ILE A 35 10.53 -21.67 -3.78
C ILE A 35 11.23 -22.83 -3.07
N ALA A 36 10.99 -23.02 -1.77
CA ALA A 36 11.57 -24.13 -1.01
C ALA A 36 11.12 -25.50 -1.56
N ARG A 37 9.86 -25.63 -1.98
CA ARG A 37 9.32 -26.87 -2.56
C ARG A 37 9.75 -27.10 -4.01
N ASN A 38 9.96 -26.05 -4.79
CA ASN A 38 10.44 -26.16 -6.16
C ASN A 38 11.48 -25.08 -6.50
N PRO A 39 12.77 -25.31 -6.17
CA PRO A 39 13.83 -24.33 -6.41
C PRO A 39 14.05 -23.98 -7.88
N SER A 40 13.72 -24.91 -8.81
CA SER A 40 13.89 -24.69 -10.25
C SER A 40 12.96 -23.60 -10.81
N ALA A 41 11.79 -23.40 -10.18
CA ALA A 41 10.80 -22.40 -10.57
C ALA A 41 10.97 -21.05 -9.83
N ALA A 42 12.08 -20.85 -9.10
CA ALA A 42 12.24 -19.69 -8.22
C ALA A 42 12.19 -18.35 -8.96
N GLY A 43 12.67 -18.29 -10.21
CA GLY A 43 12.59 -17.10 -11.05
C GLY A 43 11.15 -16.68 -11.32
N ASP A 44 10.32 -17.61 -11.81
CA ASP A 44 8.92 -17.36 -12.15
C ASP A 44 8.09 -16.99 -10.91
N ILE A 45 8.34 -17.67 -9.78
CA ILE A 45 7.66 -17.37 -8.51
C ILE A 45 8.00 -15.95 -8.05
N ARG A 46 9.27 -15.54 -8.12
CA ARG A 46 9.67 -14.16 -7.78
C ARG A 46 9.05 -13.13 -8.72
N GLY A 47 8.96 -13.44 -10.02
CA GLY A 47 8.28 -12.59 -10.99
C GLY A 47 6.81 -12.35 -10.65
N ALA A 48 6.08 -13.43 -10.39
CA ALA A 48 4.67 -13.35 -9.97
C ALA A 48 4.50 -12.63 -8.62
N LEU A 49 5.39 -12.89 -7.65
CA LEU A 49 5.40 -12.21 -6.36
C LEU A 49 5.57 -10.70 -6.54
N ILE A 50 6.60 -10.26 -7.27
CA ILE A 50 6.88 -8.83 -7.47
C ILE A 50 5.70 -8.14 -8.16
N LEU A 51 5.12 -8.75 -9.20
CA LEU A 51 3.95 -8.22 -9.87
C LEU A 51 2.77 -8.04 -8.89
N GLY A 52 2.50 -9.06 -8.07
CA GLY A 52 1.46 -8.99 -7.04
C GLY A 52 1.73 -7.91 -5.98
N LEU A 53 2.97 -7.82 -5.48
CA LEU A 53 3.37 -6.83 -4.48
C LEU A 53 3.23 -5.40 -5.02
N VAL A 54 3.65 -5.14 -6.26
CA VAL A 54 3.52 -3.82 -6.90
C VAL A 54 2.05 -3.42 -7.07
N LEU A 55 1.18 -4.36 -7.44
CA LEU A 55 -0.25 -4.08 -7.55
C LEU A 55 -0.86 -3.72 -6.19
N ILE A 56 -0.51 -4.45 -5.12
CA ILE A 56 -0.95 -4.12 -3.75
C ILE A 56 -0.42 -2.74 -3.34
N GLU A 57 0.87 -2.47 -3.60
CA GLU A 57 1.51 -1.21 -3.22
C GLU A 57 0.89 -0.01 -3.93
N SER A 58 0.44 -0.17 -5.18
CA SER A 58 -0.23 0.90 -5.93
C SER A 58 -1.46 1.47 -5.20
N LEU A 59 -2.20 0.63 -4.49
CA LEU A 59 -3.35 1.05 -3.68
C LEU A 59 -2.90 1.91 -2.49
N VAL A 60 -1.81 1.52 -1.82
CA VAL A 60 -1.22 2.30 -0.72
C VAL A 60 -0.73 3.65 -1.21
N ILE A 61 -0.08 3.69 -2.38
CA ILE A 61 0.41 4.93 -2.99
C ILE A 61 -0.76 5.86 -3.36
N TYR A 62 -1.90 5.34 -3.82
CA TYR A 62 -3.08 6.17 -4.05
C TYR A 62 -3.62 6.80 -2.77
N VAL A 63 -3.70 6.04 -1.69
CA VAL A 63 -4.12 6.60 -0.39
C VAL A 63 -3.10 7.63 0.12
N LEU A 64 -1.80 7.34 -0.01
CA LEU A 64 -0.73 8.29 0.32
C LEU A 64 -0.87 9.59 -0.47
N LEU A 65 -1.11 9.52 -1.79
CA LEU A 65 -1.30 10.69 -2.64
C LEU A 65 -2.44 11.57 -2.14
N ILE A 66 -3.60 10.97 -1.85
CA ILE A 66 -4.76 11.71 -1.32
C ILE A 66 -4.45 12.29 0.06
N SER A 67 -3.78 11.53 0.93
CA SER A 67 -3.38 12.01 2.25
C SER A 67 -2.41 13.20 2.17
N LEU A 68 -1.46 13.19 1.23
CA LEU A 68 -0.56 14.32 0.98
C LEU A 68 -1.32 15.54 0.44
N ILE A 69 -2.28 15.34 -0.47
CA ILE A 69 -3.14 16.42 -0.97
C ILE A 69 -3.91 17.05 0.19
N LEU A 70 -4.54 16.27 1.05
CA LEU A 70 -5.30 16.80 2.20
C LEU A 70 -4.41 17.47 3.25
N PHE A 71 -3.14 17.08 3.33
CA PHE A 71 -2.18 17.65 4.26
C PHE A 71 -1.64 19.01 3.77
N PHE A 72 -1.27 19.11 2.49
CA PHE A 72 -0.64 20.31 1.92
C PHE A 72 -1.63 21.28 1.27
N LEU A 73 -2.71 20.78 0.69
CA LEU A 73 -3.72 21.59 0.04
C LEU A 73 -4.93 21.71 0.96
N GLN A 74 -5.50 22.91 1.04
CA GLN A 74 -6.75 23.15 1.78
C GLN A 74 -7.92 23.29 0.79
N PRO A 75 -8.39 22.19 0.17
CA PRO A 75 -9.40 22.26 -0.88
C PRO A 75 -10.75 22.81 -0.41
N PHE A 76 -10.99 22.79 0.91
CA PHE A 76 -12.26 23.21 1.52
C PHE A 76 -12.19 24.56 2.22
N VAL A 77 -11.07 25.27 2.14
CA VAL A 77 -10.96 26.65 2.65
C VAL A 77 -11.21 27.61 1.48
N PRO A 78 -12.24 28.47 1.54
CA PRO A 78 -12.49 29.47 0.49
C PRO A 78 -11.26 30.35 0.32
N LYS A 79 -10.81 30.53 -0.93
CA LYS A 79 -9.78 31.52 -1.24
C LYS A 79 -10.37 32.93 -1.05
N PRO A 80 -9.58 33.89 -0.55
CA PRO A 80 -10.02 35.29 -0.43
C PRO A 80 -10.38 35.90 -1.78
#